data_AF-B7PVI0-F1
#
_entry.id   AF-B7PVI0-F1
#
_cell.length_a   1.000
_cell.length_b   1.000
_cell.length_c   1.000
_cell.angle_alpha   90.00
_cell.angle_beta   90.00
_cell.angle_gamma   90.00
#
_symmetry.space_group_name_H-M   'P 1'
#
loop_
_entity.id
_entity.type
_entity.pdbx_description
1 polymer ?
#
loop_
_entity_poly.entity_id
_entity_poly.type
_entity_poly.pdbx_seq_one_letter_code
_entity_poly.pdbx_strand_id
1 'polypeptide(L)'
;MVMLSVPQRTRPPMKTLNKLKPLLTRDEWEGLNKSTLERCLEDDPDFRRCSASKCEYGFLTDPGLQKVQCPECGLVMCNTCSSPWRREHENVTCEAFREWKRCNDPDDPDYQAEEYIRTNGISGFFASRQLLPTLQGY
;
A
#
# COMPACT_ATOMS: atom_id res chain seq x y z
N MET A 1 11.60 -27.94 4.55
CA MET A 1 11.60 -26.60 3.94
C MET A 1 12.22 -25.67 4.97
N VAL A 2 13.51 -25.35 4.82
CA VAL A 2 14.20 -24.48 5.79
C VAL A 2 13.81 -23.05 5.46
N MET A 3 12.99 -22.45 6.31
CA MET A 3 12.74 -21.02 6.27
C MET A 3 14.04 -20.34 6.72
N LEU A 4 14.87 -19.94 5.77
CA LEU A 4 16.00 -19.07 6.07
C LEU A 4 15.42 -17.75 6.57
N SER A 5 15.47 -17.53 7.88
CA SER A 5 15.09 -16.26 8.48
C SER A 5 15.93 -15.16 7.84
N VAL A 6 15.27 -14.24 7.13
CA VAL A 6 15.92 -13.05 6.57
C VAL A 6 16.59 -12.32 7.72
N PRO A 7 17.92 -12.07 7.68
CA PRO A 7 18.58 -11.33 8.73
C PRO A 7 17.89 -9.98 8.90
N GLN A 8 17.53 -9.64 10.14
CA GLN A 8 16.95 -8.35 10.47
C GLN A 8 17.88 -7.26 9.90
N ARG A 9 17.38 -6.49 8.93
CA ARG A 9 18.15 -5.46 8.22
C ARG A 9 18.33 -4.28 9.16
N THR A 10 19.29 -4.35 10.08
CA THR A 10 19.57 -3.24 11.00
C THR A 10 20.19 -2.07 10.22
N ARG A 11 19.68 -0.85 10.47
CA ARG A 11 20.22 0.41 9.96
C ARG A 11 21.73 0.50 10.30
N PRO A 12 22.66 0.42 9.32
CA PRO A 12 24.06 0.66 9.63
C PRO A 12 24.23 2.14 9.96
N PRO A 13 25.03 2.49 10.97
CA PRO A 13 25.28 3.89 11.31
C PRO A 13 25.99 4.60 10.14
N MET A 14 25.43 5.72 9.68
CA MET A 14 25.92 6.51 8.53
C MET A 14 27.42 6.88 8.61
N LYS A 15 27.99 6.96 9.82
CA LYS A 15 29.39 7.32 10.07
C LYS A 15 30.41 6.34 9.44
N THR A 16 30.00 5.12 9.10
CA THR A 16 30.90 4.11 8.51
C THR A 16 31.08 4.28 7.00
N LEU A 17 30.13 4.90 6.29
CA LEU A 17 30.15 4.97 4.82
C LEU A 17 31.32 5.80 4.27
N ASN A 18 31.61 6.95 4.89
CA ASN A 18 32.64 7.88 4.38
C ASN A 18 34.06 7.27 4.39
N LYS A 19 34.30 6.24 5.21
CA LYS A 19 35.58 5.51 5.23
C LYS A 19 35.81 4.68 3.98
N LEU A 20 34.74 4.32 3.27
CA LEU A 20 34.78 3.52 2.04
C LEU A 20 35.03 4.38 0.80
N LYS A 21 34.72 5.68 0.87
CA LYS A 21 34.88 6.62 -0.26
C LYS A 21 36.26 6.58 -0.96
N PRO A 22 37.41 6.53 -0.27
CA PRO A 22 38.71 6.48 -0.95
C PRO A 22 39.03 5.11 -1.58
N LEU A 23 38.26 4.06 -1.26
CA LEU A 23 38.48 2.69 -1.76
C LEU A 23 37.61 2.35 -2.97
N LEU A 24 36.67 3.24 -3.32
CA LEU A 24 35.67 3.02 -4.36
C LEU A 24 35.92 3.96 -5.53
N THR A 25 35.62 3.49 -6.74
CA THR A 25 35.51 4.37 -7.90
C THR A 25 34.34 5.34 -7.73
N ARG A 26 34.29 6.38 -8.57
CA ARG A 26 33.21 7.37 -8.51
C ARG A 26 31.83 6.72 -8.64
N ASP A 27 31.67 5.85 -9.63
CA ASP A 27 30.37 5.25 -9.95
C ASP A 27 29.92 4.27 -8.84
N GLU A 28 30.86 3.53 -8.25
CA GLU A 28 30.60 2.69 -7.08
C GLU A 28 30.20 3.52 -5.85
N TRP A 29 30.88 4.64 -5.62
CA TRP A 29 30.55 5.56 -4.53
C TRP A 29 29.17 6.20 -4.71
N GLU A 30 28.85 6.67 -5.91
CA GLU A 30 27.54 7.25 -6.23
C GLU A 30 26.42 6.24 -6.07
N GLY A 31 26.60 5.01 -6.58
CA GLY A 31 25.64 3.92 -6.42
C GLY A 31 25.43 3.53 -4.96
N LEU A 32 26.51 3.40 -4.18
CA LEU A 32 26.46 3.11 -2.76
C LEU A 32 25.75 4.23 -1.98
N ASN A 33 26.09 5.49 -2.26
CA ASN A 33 25.51 6.64 -1.59
C ASN A 33 24.01 6.76 -1.91
N LYS A 34 23.61 6.60 -3.18
CA LYS A 34 22.21 6.60 -3.62
C LYS A 34 21.41 5.49 -2.93
N SER A 35 21.87 4.24 -3.01
CA SER A 35 21.18 3.09 -2.41
C SER A 35 21.07 3.20 -0.88
N THR A 36 22.08 3.80 -0.25
CA THR A 36 22.07 4.06 1.20
C THR A 36 21.02 5.10 1.56
N LEU A 37 20.98 6.22 0.81
CA LEU A 37 19.99 7.27 1.03
C LEU A 37 18.57 6.74 0.82
N GLU A 38 18.31 6.05 -0.28
CA GLU A 38 17.00 5.45 -0.57
C GLU A 38 16.52 4.57 0.57
N ARG A 39 17.41 3.71 1.09
CA ARG A 39 17.08 2.86 2.24
C ARG A 39 16.87 3.64 3.53
N CYS A 40 17.69 4.66 3.81
CA CYS A 40 17.52 5.49 5.00
C CYS A 40 16.19 6.25 4.99
N LEU A 41 15.74 6.70 3.82
CA LEU A 41 14.46 7.37 3.65
C LEU A 41 13.29 6.39 3.80
N GLU A 42 13.38 5.18 3.26
CA GLU A 42 12.33 4.16 3.42
C GLU A 42 12.12 3.71 4.87
N ASP A 43 13.17 3.77 5.69
CA ASP A 43 13.10 3.47 7.12
C ASP A 43 12.54 4.65 7.96
N ASP A 44 12.35 5.83 7.38
CA ASP A 44 11.93 7.03 8.11
C ASP A 44 10.40 7.13 8.18
N PRO A 45 9.80 7.22 9.39
CA PRO A 45 8.34 7.25 9.56
C PRO A 45 7.69 8.52 9.00
N ASP A 46 8.46 9.58 8.78
CA ASP A 46 8.00 10.88 8.28
C ASP A 46 8.28 11.04 6.78
N PHE A 47 8.96 10.07 6.16
CA PHE A 47 9.20 10.09 4.71
C PHE A 47 8.01 9.57 3.91
N ARG A 48 7.62 10.31 2.88
CA ARG A 48 6.56 9.93 1.94
C ARG A 48 7.06 10.00 0.51
N ARG A 49 6.70 8.99 -0.29
CA ARG A 49 6.89 8.95 -1.74
C ARG A 49 5.57 9.24 -2.43
N CYS A 50 5.60 10.04 -3.49
CA CYS A 50 4.41 10.34 -4.27
C CYS A 50 3.78 9.06 -4.85
N SER A 51 2.46 8.93 -4.77
CA SER A 51 1.71 7.79 -5.31
C SER A 51 1.32 7.97 -6.78
N ALA A 52 1.62 9.12 -7.40
CA ALA A 52 1.32 9.35 -8.80
C ALA A 52 2.28 8.54 -9.69
N SER A 53 1.76 7.80 -10.66
CA SER A 53 2.56 6.93 -11.53
C SER A 53 3.63 7.65 -12.35
N LYS A 54 3.49 8.96 -12.57
CA LYS A 54 4.45 9.80 -13.31
C LYS A 54 5.31 10.68 -12.38
N CYS A 55 5.32 10.42 -11.07
CA CYS A 55 6.06 11.22 -10.09
C CYS A 55 6.78 10.30 -9.11
N GLU A 56 8.10 10.41 -9.05
CA GLU A 56 8.95 9.62 -8.15
C GLU A 56 9.46 10.44 -6.96
N TYR A 57 8.88 11.63 -6.74
CA TYR A 57 9.30 12.55 -5.71
C TYR A 57 9.09 11.98 -4.30
N GLY A 58 10.12 12.11 -3.46
CA GLY A 58 10.06 11.79 -2.04
C GLY A 58 10.30 13.03 -1.19
N PHE A 59 9.52 13.18 -0.12
CA PHE A 59 9.60 14.33 0.78
C PHE A 59 9.27 13.95 2.22
N LEU A 60 9.81 14.72 3.17
CA LEU A 60 9.51 14.57 4.60
C LEU A 60 8.22 15.33 4.93
N THR A 61 7.42 14.76 5.82
CA THR A 61 6.12 15.30 6.23
C THR A 61 6.04 15.42 7.74
N ASP A 62 5.23 16.37 8.22
CA ASP A 62 4.97 16.44 9.66
C ASP A 62 4.02 15.30 10.08
N PRO A 63 4.32 14.53 11.13
CA PRO A 63 3.52 13.38 11.56
C PRO A 63 2.10 13.78 12.01
N GLY A 64 1.88 15.05 12.36
CA GLY A 64 0.57 15.56 12.78
C GLY A 64 -0.40 15.84 11.63
N LEU A 65 0.06 15.83 10.38
CA LEU A 65 -0.79 16.12 9.22
C LEU A 65 -1.54 14.85 8.79
N GLN A 66 -2.85 14.96 8.53
CA GLN A 66 -3.62 13.85 7.94
C GLN A 66 -3.44 13.76 6.42
N LYS A 67 -3.26 14.91 5.77
CA LYS A 67 -3.11 15.04 4.32
C LYS A 67 -1.82 15.78 3.99
N VAL A 68 -1.17 15.36 2.92
CA VAL A 68 0.09 15.93 2.43
C VAL A 68 -0.02 16.17 0.94
N GLN A 69 0.60 17.24 0.45
CA GLN A 69 0.61 17.60 -0.95
C GLN A 69 2.01 17.40 -1.52
N CYS A 70 2.11 16.67 -2.63
CA CYS A 70 3.38 16.53 -3.34
C CYS A 70 3.86 17.90 -3.86
N PRO A 71 5.08 18.35 -3.51
CA PRO A 71 5.62 19.63 -3.99
C PRO A 71 5.86 19.67 -5.51
N GLU A 72 6.04 18.51 -6.15
CA GLU A 72 6.34 18.44 -7.59
C GLU A 72 5.07 18.36 -8.45
N CYS A 73 4.17 17.42 -8.17
CA CYS A 73 2.97 17.20 -9.00
C CYS A 73 1.67 17.74 -8.41
N GLY A 74 1.69 18.24 -7.17
CA GLY A 74 0.51 18.78 -6.49
C GLY A 74 -0.51 17.74 -6.03
N LEU A 75 -0.27 16.43 -6.22
CA LEU A 75 -1.17 15.38 -5.75
C LEU A 75 -1.31 15.45 -4.22
N VAL A 76 -2.55 15.50 -3.75
CA VAL A 76 -2.88 15.41 -2.32
C VAL A 76 -3.12 13.95 -1.96
N MET A 77 -2.47 13.49 -0.91
CA MET A 77 -2.51 12.10 -0.45
C MET A 77 -2.68 12.04 1.06
N CYS A 78 -3.12 10.88 1.56
CA CYS A 78 -3.13 10.59 2.98
C CYS A 78 -1.69 10.44 3.50
N ASN A 79 -1.39 11.07 4.63
CA ASN A 79 -0.08 10.97 5.29
C ASN A 79 0.17 9.61 5.94
N THR A 80 -0.83 8.73 6.04
CA THR A 80 -0.64 7.41 6.71
C THR A 80 -0.70 6.26 5.71
N CYS A 81 -1.70 6.23 4.82
CA CYS A 81 -1.86 5.14 3.86
C CYS A 81 -1.33 5.44 2.46
N SER A 82 -0.81 6.65 2.22
CA SER A 82 -0.32 7.13 0.91
C SER A 82 -1.33 7.04 -0.24
N SER A 83 -2.60 6.77 0.04
CA SER A 83 -3.66 6.78 -0.98
C SER A 83 -3.97 8.22 -1.42
N PRO A 84 -4.31 8.45 -2.69
CA PRO A 84 -4.84 9.73 -3.15
C PRO A 84 -6.00 10.20 -2.25
N TRP A 85 -5.97 11.47 -1.86
CA TRP A 85 -6.95 12.01 -0.93
C TRP A 85 -8.32 12.18 -1.59
N ARG A 86 -9.37 11.68 -0.92
CA ARG A 86 -10.78 11.85 -1.33
C ARG A 86 -11.59 12.44 -0.16
N ARG A 87 -12.76 13.00 -0.45
CA ARG A 87 -13.64 13.60 0.58
C ARG A 87 -14.15 12.54 1.56
N GLU A 88 -14.36 11.33 1.08
CA GLU A 88 -14.79 10.17 1.87
C GLU A 88 -13.70 9.66 2.81
N HIS A 89 -12.43 10.09 2.63
CA HIS A 89 -11.35 9.87 3.59
C HIS A 89 -11.38 10.89 4.74
N GLU A 90 -12.14 11.97 4.62
CA GLU A 90 -12.24 12.99 5.65
C GLU A 90 -12.94 12.42 6.90
N ASN A 91 -12.32 12.60 8.06
CA ASN A 91 -12.83 12.12 9.37
C ASN A 91 -13.02 10.61 9.52
N VAL A 92 -12.48 9.79 8.61
CA VAL A 92 -12.48 8.33 8.75
C VAL A 92 -11.06 7.80 8.89
N THR A 93 -10.92 6.62 9.52
CA THR A 93 -9.63 5.95 9.64
C THR A 93 -9.19 5.42 8.27
N CYS A 94 -7.89 5.20 8.09
CA CYS A 94 -7.35 4.60 6.86
C CYS A 94 -7.96 3.21 6.57
N GLU A 95 -8.30 2.47 7.62
CA GLU A 95 -8.96 1.17 7.51
C GLU A 95 -10.40 1.29 7.00
N ALA A 96 -11.19 2.19 7.59
CA ALA A 96 -12.56 2.45 7.14
C ALA A 96 -12.59 2.97 5.69
N PHE A 97 -11.64 3.85 5.33
CA PHE A 97 -11.50 4.33 3.95
C PHE A 97 -11.12 3.20 2.97
N ARG A 98 -10.28 2.26 3.40
CA ARG A 98 -9.93 1.08 2.58
C ARG A 98 -11.14 0.19 2.33
N GLU A 99 -11.96 -0.06 3.36
CA GLU A 99 -13.20 -0.84 3.20
C GLU A 99 -14.20 -0.11 2.30
N TRP A 100 -14.33 1.20 2.46
CA TRP A 100 -15.16 2.01 1.57
C TRP A 100 -14.72 1.90 0.11
N LYS A 101 -13.41 1.97 -0.17
CA LYS A 101 -12.88 1.79 -1.54
C LYS A 101 -13.26 0.42 -2.10
N ARG A 102 -13.14 -0.66 -1.33
CA ARG A 102 -13.52 -2.01 -1.75
C ARG A 102 -14.96 -2.09 -2.27
N CYS A 103 -15.88 -1.41 -1.60
CA CYS A 103 -17.30 -1.48 -1.95
C CYS A 103 -17.75 -0.45 -3.00
N ASN A 104 -16.93 0.55 -3.32
CA ASN A 104 -17.38 1.73 -4.09
C ASN A 104 -16.44 2.17 -5.22
N ASP A 105 -15.19 1.73 -5.25
CA ASP A 105 -14.22 2.16 -6.27
C ASP A 105 -14.22 1.17 -7.44
N PRO A 106 -14.71 1.55 -8.64
CA PRO A 106 -14.80 0.64 -9.79
C PRO A 106 -13.44 0.19 -10.32
N ASP A 107 -12.36 0.89 -9.97
CA ASP A 107 -10.99 0.50 -10.29
C ASP A 107 -10.38 -0.42 -9.22
N ASP A 108 -11.09 -0.69 -8.12
CA ASP A 108 -10.65 -1.63 -7.09
C ASP A 108 -10.88 -3.08 -7.56
N PRO A 109 -9.86 -3.95 -7.52
CA PRO A 109 -9.99 -5.34 -7.94
C PRO A 109 -11.07 -6.12 -7.21
N ASP A 110 -11.31 -5.83 -5.93
CA ASP A 110 -12.33 -6.51 -5.13
C ASP A 110 -13.74 -6.08 -5.57
N TYR A 111 -13.94 -4.79 -5.88
CA TYR A 111 -15.19 -4.30 -6.46
C TYR A 111 -15.45 -4.96 -7.82
N GLN A 112 -14.44 -5.03 -8.68
CA GLN A 112 -14.54 -5.67 -9.99
C GLN A 112 -14.84 -7.16 -9.87
N ALA A 113 -14.22 -7.85 -8.90
CA ALA A 113 -14.50 -9.25 -8.62
C ALA A 113 -15.96 -9.45 -8.19
N GLU A 114 -16.46 -8.65 -7.25
CA GLU A 114 -17.84 -8.75 -6.77
C GLU A 114 -18.85 -8.39 -7.87
N GLU A 115 -18.57 -7.36 -8.68
CA GLU A 115 -19.38 -6.97 -9.83
C GLU A 115 -19.42 -8.07 -10.90
N TYR A 116 -18.28 -8.70 -11.17
CA TYR A 116 -18.18 -9.83 -12.08
C TYR A 116 -18.97 -11.04 -11.57
N ILE A 117 -18.86 -11.37 -10.28
CA ILE A 117 -19.65 -12.43 -9.65
C ILE A 117 -21.14 -12.11 -9.72
N ARG A 118 -21.55 -10.85 -9.51
CA ARG A 118 -22.96 -10.44 -9.62
C ARG A 118 -23.50 -10.57 -11.03
N THR A 119 -22.69 -10.22 -12.04
CA THR A 119 -23.11 -10.17 -13.44
C THR A 119 -23.00 -11.52 -14.14
N ASN A 120 -22.02 -12.34 -13.75
CA ASN A 120 -21.66 -13.60 -14.41
C ASN A 120 -21.87 -14.83 -13.51
N GLY A 121 -22.24 -14.62 -12.25
CA GLY A 121 -22.59 -15.68 -11.31
C GLY A 121 -23.77 -16.48 -11.85
N ILE A 122 -23.60 -17.79 -11.86
CA ILE A 122 -24.60 -18.74 -12.36
C ILE A 122 -25.85 -18.61 -11.47
N SER A 123 -26.91 -17.98 -11.97
CA SER A 123 -28.26 -18.12 -11.41
C SER A 123 -28.73 -19.56 -11.64
N GLY A 124 -28.31 -20.48 -10.77
CA GLY A 124 -28.60 -21.88 -11.03
C GLY A 124 -28.15 -22.84 -9.96
N PHE A 125 -28.45 -22.61 -8.68
CA PHE A 125 -28.43 -23.70 -7.69
C PHE A 125 -29.34 -23.51 -6.46
N PHE A 126 -30.47 -22.80 -6.57
CA PHE A 126 -31.52 -22.81 -5.51
C PHE A 126 -32.96 -22.89 -6.04
N ALA A 127 -33.17 -23.50 -7.21
CA ALA A 127 -34.50 -23.85 -7.70
C ALA A 127 -34.66 -25.37 -7.85
N SER A 128 -34.30 -26.15 -6.82
CA SER A 128 -34.71 -27.56 -6.67
C SER A 128 -34.37 -28.09 -5.28
N ARG A 129 -35.09 -27.59 -4.27
CA ARG A 129 -35.37 -28.42 -3.10
C ARG A 129 -36.82 -28.16 -2.68
N GLN A 130 -37.73 -28.69 -3.50
CA GLN A 130 -38.96 -29.24 -2.96
C GLN A 130 -38.55 -30.24 -1.88
N LEU A 131 -38.54 -29.79 -0.63
CA LEU A 131 -38.71 -30.70 0.49
C LEU A 131 -40.18 -31.11 0.46
N LEU A 132 -40.47 -32.22 -0.23
CA LEU A 132 -41.67 -33.00 0.01
C LEU A 132 -41.68 -33.42 1.49
N PRO A 133 -42.83 -33.32 2.18
CA PRO A 133 -42.95 -33.74 3.57
C PRO A 133 -43.05 -35.26 3.62
N THR A 134 -42.09 -35.93 4.25
CA THR A 134 -42.27 -37.32 4.67
C THR A 134 -43.04 -37.36 5.98
N LEU A 135 -44.29 -37.82 5.88
CA LEU A 135 -45.13 -38.33 6.96
C LEU A 135 -44.40 -39.40 7.79
N GLN A 136 -44.45 -39.32 9.14
CA GLN A 136 -44.97 -40.40 10.01
C GLN A 136 -44.89 -40.07 11.53
N GLY A 137 -46.01 -40.32 12.22
CA GLY A 137 -46.17 -40.41 13.69
C GLY A 137 -46.67 -39.10 14.32
N TYR A 138 -47.95 -38.92 14.66
CA TYR A 138 -48.89 -39.80 15.37
C TYR A 138 -50.33 -39.58 14.92
#